data_AF-A0A0M3J623-F1
#
_entry.id   AF-A0A0M3J623-F1
#
_cell.length_a   1.000
_cell.length_b   1.000
_cell.length_c   1.000
_cell.angle_alpha   90.00
_cell.angle_beta   90.00
_cell.angle_gamma   90.00
#
_symmetry.space_group_name_H-M   'P 1'
#
loop_
_entity.id
_entity.type
_entity.pdbx_description
1 polymer ?
#
loop_
_entity_poly.entity_id
_entity_poly.type
_entity_poly.pdbx_seq_one_letter_code
_entity_poly.pdbx_strand_id
1 'polypeptide(L)'
;MRLQDTYRLDTADIANGKILTAKQTEGFTANDCYNIGRHAYTAEDYYHTILWMEEAKKRLPKESDSQPLLEEILEYLAFALYKQGNLKRALQTTEELTKLNPQHARARNNVKWYQDLLVKDGVKPSDHRRNIPPLDNQRPDDGMKDSERTIYEALCRNEVPVSVKATSKLYCYYKMDRPFLRLAPFKVEIVRFNPLAVLFIGVISDEEVERIQLIATPKVRIHFL
;
A
#
# COMPACT_ATOMS: atom_id res chain seq x y z
N MET A 1 1.67 -0.43 3.42
CA MET A 1 1.25 -0.40 2.01
C MET A 1 -0.03 -1.17 1.76
N ARG A 2 -0.11 -2.50 1.96
CA ARG A 2 -1.35 -3.27 1.71
C ARG A 2 -2.64 -2.67 2.28
N LEU A 3 -2.62 -2.21 3.54
CA LEU A 3 -3.79 -1.55 4.15
C LEU A 3 -4.13 -0.20 3.51
N GLN A 4 -3.11 0.59 3.14
CA GLN A 4 -3.28 1.86 2.45
C GLN A 4 -4.06 1.67 1.15
N ASP A 5 -3.66 0.68 0.34
CA ASP A 5 -4.36 0.35 -0.88
C ASP A 5 -5.76 -0.22 -0.64
N THR A 6 -5.85 -1.27 0.18
CA THR A 6 -7.10 -2.02 0.40
C THR A 6 -8.21 -1.11 0.89
N TYR A 7 -7.87 -0.13 1.74
CA TYR A 7 -8.83 0.81 2.31
C TYR A 7 -8.84 2.18 1.63
N ARG A 8 -8.14 2.35 0.49
CA ARG A 8 -8.03 3.62 -0.24
C ARG A 8 -7.67 4.80 0.67
N LEU A 9 -6.72 4.58 1.56
CA LEU A 9 -6.30 5.57 2.53
C LEU A 9 -5.40 6.60 1.84
N ASP A 10 -5.76 7.88 1.99
CA ASP A 10 -4.93 8.98 1.50
C ASP A 10 -3.63 9.07 2.31
N THR A 11 -2.52 9.26 1.61
CA THR A 11 -1.19 9.32 2.23
C THR A 11 -1.10 10.45 3.25
N ALA A 12 -1.65 11.63 2.94
CA ALA A 12 -1.61 12.76 3.86
C ALA A 12 -2.53 12.53 5.06
N ASP A 13 -3.70 11.92 4.89
CA ASP A 13 -4.56 11.53 6.00
C ASP A 13 -3.84 10.56 6.95
N ILE A 14 -3.22 9.48 6.44
CA ILE A 14 -2.43 8.55 7.26
C ILE A 14 -1.32 9.31 7.97
N ALA A 15 -0.58 10.13 7.24
CA ALA A 15 0.56 10.84 7.77
C ALA A 15 0.15 11.88 8.83
N ASN A 16 -1.09 12.38 8.81
CA ASN A 16 -1.67 13.25 9.85
C ASN A 16 -2.32 12.46 11.02
N GLY A 17 -2.15 11.14 11.06
CA GLY A 17 -2.72 10.27 12.10
C GLY A 17 -4.23 10.05 11.95
N LYS A 18 -4.81 10.34 10.78
CA LYS A 18 -6.23 10.19 10.48
C LYS A 18 -6.45 8.90 9.69
N ILE A 19 -7.01 7.89 10.35
CA ILE A 19 -7.30 6.59 9.74
C ILE A 19 -8.80 6.31 9.84
N LEU A 20 -9.53 6.51 8.74
CA LEU A 20 -10.98 6.29 8.64
C LEU A 20 -11.75 6.95 9.80
N THR A 21 -12.52 6.18 10.56
CA THR A 21 -13.29 6.62 11.73
C THR A 21 -12.56 6.38 13.06
N ALA A 22 -11.30 5.94 13.02
CA ALA A 22 -10.51 5.73 14.22
C ALA A 22 -10.19 7.06 14.91
N LYS A 23 -9.93 7.01 16.22
CA LYS A 23 -9.45 8.17 16.96
C LYS A 23 -8.13 8.63 16.35
N GLN A 24 -8.02 9.94 16.11
CA GLN A 24 -6.79 10.53 15.58
C GLN A 24 -5.60 10.22 16.50
N THR A 25 -4.51 9.77 15.89
CA THR A 25 -3.24 9.50 16.57
C THR A 25 -2.25 10.61 16.30
N GLU A 26 -1.07 10.50 16.90
CA GLU A 26 0.07 11.30 16.49
C GLU A 26 0.36 11.08 15.00
N GLY A 27 0.71 12.17 14.31
CA GLY A 27 1.07 12.14 12.90
C GLY A 27 2.53 11.74 12.71
N PHE A 28 2.85 11.27 11.51
CA PHE A 28 4.22 11.00 11.08
C PHE A 28 4.99 12.31 10.85
N THR A 29 6.29 12.29 11.14
CA THR A 29 7.22 13.34 10.71
C THR A 29 7.60 13.19 9.23
N ALA A 30 8.28 14.18 8.66
CA ALA A 30 8.89 14.09 7.35
C ALA A 30 9.88 12.91 7.26
N ASN A 31 10.63 12.65 8.34
CA ASN A 31 11.56 11.52 8.42
C ASN A 31 10.83 10.17 8.44
N ASP A 32 9.71 10.06 9.14
CA ASP A 32 8.89 8.84 9.12
C ASP A 32 8.34 8.57 7.71
N CYS A 33 7.81 9.60 7.04
CA CYS A 33 7.34 9.50 5.66
C CYS A 33 8.47 9.07 4.69
N TYR A 34 9.66 9.66 4.85
CA TYR A 34 10.85 9.26 4.10
C TYR A 34 11.21 7.79 4.32
N ASN A 35 11.23 7.31 5.57
CA ASN A 35 11.56 5.92 5.88
C ASN A 35 10.54 4.93 5.30
N ILE A 36 9.26 5.28 5.33
CA ILE A 36 8.19 4.50 4.69
C ILE A 36 8.40 4.45 3.17
N GLY A 37 8.68 5.59 2.53
CA GLY A 37 8.97 5.66 1.10
C GLY A 37 10.23 4.90 0.70
N ARG A 38 11.28 4.93 1.54
CA ARG A 38 12.53 4.19 1.33
C ARG A 38 12.32 2.70 1.43
N HIS A 39 11.53 2.23 2.39
CA HIS A 39 11.15 0.83 2.48
C HIS A 39 10.38 0.39 1.23
N ALA A 40 9.45 1.21 0.74
CA ALA A 40 8.73 0.95 -0.51
C ALA A 40 9.69 0.82 -1.70
N TYR A 41 10.67 1.73 -1.77
CA TYR A 41 11.68 1.73 -2.83
C TYR A 41 12.50 0.44 -2.85
N THR A 42 12.96 -0.04 -1.69
CA THR A 42 13.71 -1.30 -1.58
C THR A 42 12.88 -2.51 -2.01
N ALA A 43 11.56 -2.44 -1.85
CA ALA A 43 10.63 -3.45 -2.33
C ALA A 43 10.23 -3.27 -3.82
N GLU A 44 10.87 -2.34 -4.53
CA GLU A 44 10.54 -1.94 -5.92
C GLU A 44 9.10 -1.43 -6.11
N ASP A 45 8.45 -1.01 -5.02
CA ASP A 45 7.12 -0.42 -5.01
C ASP A 45 7.20 1.09 -5.26
N TYR A 46 7.49 1.45 -6.51
CA TYR A 46 7.67 2.85 -6.91
C TYR A 46 6.39 3.67 -6.80
N TYR A 47 5.22 3.03 -6.84
CA TYR A 47 3.93 3.67 -6.60
C TYR A 47 3.87 4.30 -5.22
N HIS A 48 4.16 3.50 -4.18
CA HIS A 48 4.19 4.01 -2.82
C HIS A 48 5.43 4.86 -2.55
N THR A 49 6.58 4.61 -3.20
CA THR A 49 7.73 5.51 -3.07
C THR A 49 7.37 6.94 -3.47
N ILE A 50 6.70 7.15 -4.62
CA ILE A 50 6.29 8.49 -5.05
C ILE A 50 5.37 9.14 -4.01
N LEU A 51 4.32 8.43 -3.59
CA LEU A 51 3.34 8.95 -2.64
C LEU A 51 4.00 9.43 -1.33
N TRP A 52 4.86 8.58 -0.75
CA TRP A 52 5.47 8.86 0.54
C TRP A 52 6.63 9.86 0.47
N MET A 53 7.40 9.85 -0.63
CA MET A 53 8.46 10.85 -0.85
C MET A 53 7.87 12.25 -1.13
N GLU A 54 6.74 12.35 -1.84
CA GLU A 54 6.04 13.63 -2.02
C GLU A 54 5.50 14.18 -0.70
N GLU A 55 4.91 13.34 0.15
CA GLU A 55 4.44 13.79 1.48
C GLU A 55 5.61 14.17 2.39
N ALA A 56 6.73 13.42 2.36
CA ALA A 56 7.95 13.78 3.07
C ALA A 56 8.49 15.14 2.61
N LYS A 57 8.61 15.36 1.29
CA LYS A 57 9.07 16.62 0.69
C LYS A 57 8.19 17.81 1.08
N LYS A 58 6.87 17.61 1.11
CA LYS A 58 5.88 18.64 1.46
C LYS A 58 5.94 19.04 2.94
N ARG A 59 6.30 18.09 3.81
CA ARG A 59 6.36 18.30 5.25
C ARG A 59 7.67 18.88 5.72
N LEU A 60 8.77 18.44 5.13
CA LEU A 60 10.11 18.80 5.58
C LEU A 60 10.28 20.30 5.86
N PRO A 61 9.93 21.25 4.96
CA PRO A 61 10.12 22.68 5.20
C PRO A 61 9.34 23.25 6.39
N LYS A 62 8.33 22.55 6.91
CA LYS A 62 7.55 22.96 8.08
C LYS A 62 8.14 22.45 9.39
N GLU A 63 8.94 21.40 9.32
CA GLU A 63 9.50 20.69 10.47
C GLU A 63 10.99 21.00 10.66
N SER A 64 11.73 21.14 9.56
CA SER A 64 13.19 21.30 9.58
C SER A 64 13.74 21.77 8.22
N ASP A 65 14.83 22.53 8.25
CA ASP A 65 15.60 22.90 7.05
C ASP A 65 16.70 21.87 6.71
N SER A 66 16.48 20.58 7.02
CA SER A 66 17.46 19.51 6.78
C SER A 66 17.73 19.28 5.30
N GLN A 67 18.74 19.95 4.77
CA GLN A 67 19.19 19.77 3.38
C GLN A 67 19.59 18.33 3.05
N PRO A 68 20.34 17.59 3.90
CA PRO A 68 20.70 16.20 3.59
C PRO A 68 19.48 15.30 3.39
N LEU A 69 18.45 15.46 4.22
CA LEU A 69 17.21 14.69 4.08
C LEU A 69 16.46 15.09 2.81
N LEU A 70 16.43 16.37 2.46
CA LEU A 70 15.82 16.83 1.21
C LEU A 70 16.55 16.26 -0.02
N GLU A 71 17.88 16.21 0.00
CA GLU A 71 18.68 15.60 -1.06
C GLU A 71 18.30 14.14 -1.27
N GLU A 72 18.23 13.35 -0.19
CA GLU A 72 17.83 11.95 -0.25
C GLU A 72 16.39 11.78 -0.76
N ILE A 73 15.43 12.57 -0.25
CA ILE A 73 14.03 12.54 -0.71
C ILE A 73 13.94 12.80 -2.22
N LEU A 74 14.62 13.86 -2.71
CA LEU A 74 14.61 14.21 -4.13
C LEU A 74 15.25 13.11 -4.99
N GLU A 75 16.30 12.46 -4.50
CA GLU A 75 16.95 11.37 -5.21
C GLU A 75 16.02 10.15 -5.37
N TYR A 76 15.42 9.66 -4.29
CA TYR A 76 14.48 8.54 -4.36
C TYR A 76 13.23 8.88 -5.19
N LEU A 77 12.69 10.09 -5.02
CA LEU A 77 11.53 10.56 -5.77
C LEU A 77 11.82 10.64 -7.27
N ALA A 78 12.97 11.20 -7.67
CA ALA A 78 13.34 11.32 -9.07
C ALA A 78 13.47 9.94 -9.75
N PHE A 79 14.08 8.97 -9.06
CA PHE A 79 14.21 7.61 -9.60
C PHE A 79 12.86 6.89 -9.70
N ALA A 80 12.01 7.01 -8.67
CA ALA A 80 10.68 6.39 -8.69
C ALA A 80 9.79 6.99 -9.80
N LEU A 81 9.84 8.31 -9.99
CA LEU A 81 9.17 9.00 -11.11
C LEU A 81 9.65 8.46 -12.46
N TYR A 82 10.96 8.26 -12.63
CA TYR A 82 11.52 7.66 -13.84
C TYR A 82 10.99 6.24 -14.07
N LYS A 83 10.98 5.41 -13.02
CA LYS A 83 10.48 4.03 -13.10
C LYS A 83 8.99 3.94 -13.45
N GLN A 84 8.21 4.94 -13.06
CA GLN A 84 6.80 5.10 -13.42
C GLN A 84 6.59 5.84 -14.75
N GLY A 85 7.63 6.06 -15.57
CA GLY A 85 7.51 6.69 -16.89
C GLY A 85 7.34 8.22 -16.87
N ASN A 86 7.43 8.87 -15.71
CA ASN A 86 7.28 10.32 -15.57
C ASN A 86 8.59 11.07 -15.85
N LEU A 87 9.18 10.87 -17.03
CA LEU A 87 10.52 11.39 -17.38
C LEU A 87 10.68 12.90 -17.19
N LYS A 88 9.70 13.71 -17.61
CA LYS A 88 9.76 15.17 -17.43
C LYS A 88 9.79 15.58 -15.95
N ARG A 89 9.06 14.88 -15.07
CA ARG A 89 9.10 15.12 -13.62
C ARG A 89 10.39 14.64 -13.00
N ALA A 90 10.86 13.45 -13.38
CA ALA A 90 12.14 12.93 -12.92
C ALA A 90 13.28 13.90 -13.23
N LEU A 91 13.28 14.49 -14.44
CA LEU A 91 14.22 15.54 -14.83
C LEU A 91 14.11 16.78 -13.93
N GLN A 92 12.90 17.31 -13.71
CA GLN A 92 12.71 18.49 -12.85
C GLN A 92 13.15 18.24 -11.40
N THR A 93 12.77 17.11 -10.82
CA THR A 93 13.17 16.73 -9.46
C THR A 93 14.69 16.60 -9.35
N THR A 94 15.36 16.07 -10.39
CA THR A 94 16.83 15.96 -10.41
C THR A 94 17.52 17.32 -10.62
N GLU A 95 16.90 18.23 -11.38
CA GLU A 95 17.39 19.60 -11.50
C GLU A 95 17.28 20.38 -10.19
N GLU A 96 16.21 20.15 -9.42
CA GLU A 96 16.08 20.68 -8.06
C GLU A 96 17.18 20.14 -7.14
N LEU A 97 17.44 18.83 -7.18
CA LEU A 97 18.56 18.22 -6.46
C LEU A 97 19.92 18.82 -6.87
N THR A 98 20.13 19.08 -8.16
CA THR A 98 21.38 19.66 -8.67
C THR A 98 21.55 21.12 -8.22
N LYS A 99 20.46 21.87 -8.07
CA LYS A 99 20.51 23.23 -7.52
C LYS A 99 20.85 23.23 -6.03
N LEU A 100 20.33 22.25 -5.29
CA LEU A 100 20.60 22.08 -3.86
C LEU A 100 22.04 21.63 -3.63
N ASN A 101 22.51 20.62 -4.37
CA ASN A 101 23.87 20.10 -4.30
C ASN A 101 24.45 19.91 -5.71
N PRO A 102 25.19 20.91 -6.23
CA PRO A 102 25.82 20.82 -7.55
C PRO A 102 26.86 19.71 -7.68
N GLN A 103 27.42 19.24 -6.55
CA GLN A 103 28.44 18.19 -6.48
C GLN A 103 27.84 16.80 -6.19
N HIS A 104 26.52 16.67 -6.25
CA HIS A 104 25.84 15.40 -6.02
C HIS A 104 26.27 14.36 -7.05
N ALA A 105 26.85 13.24 -6.57
CA ALA A 105 27.57 12.26 -7.38
C ALA A 105 26.78 11.74 -8.60
N ARG A 106 25.46 11.57 -8.44
CA ARG A 106 24.58 11.00 -9.48
C ARG A 106 23.73 12.02 -10.23
N ALA A 107 23.46 13.20 -9.67
CA ALA A 107 22.38 14.07 -10.15
C ALA A 107 22.69 14.63 -11.55
N ARG A 108 23.91 15.11 -11.76
CA ARG A 108 24.35 15.66 -13.05
C ARG A 108 24.28 14.62 -14.18
N ASN A 109 24.66 13.37 -13.89
CA ASN A 109 24.59 12.29 -14.87
C ASN A 109 23.14 11.89 -15.15
N ASN A 110 22.29 11.84 -14.13
CA ASN A 110 20.86 11.55 -14.26
C ASN A 110 20.13 12.62 -15.08
N VAL A 111 20.46 13.92 -14.91
CA VAL A 111 19.90 15.01 -15.74
C VAL A 111 20.18 14.76 -17.21
N LYS A 112 21.43 14.46 -17.57
CA LYS A 112 21.80 14.16 -18.96
C LYS A 112 21.07 12.91 -19.46
N TRP A 113 21.06 11.85 -18.65
CA TRP A 113 20.38 10.59 -18.97
C TRP A 113 18.90 10.78 -19.28
N TYR A 114 18.16 11.51 -18.43
CA TYR A 114 16.73 11.77 -18.67
C TYR A 114 16.48 12.67 -19.88
N GLN A 115 17.37 13.64 -20.16
CA GLN A 115 17.28 14.44 -21.38
C GLN A 115 17.48 13.58 -22.64
N ASP A 116 18.45 12.67 -22.63
CA ASP A 116 18.74 11.77 -23.74
C ASP A 116 17.56 10.80 -23.98
N LEU A 117 16.93 10.28 -22.90
CA LEU A 117 15.72 9.47 -22.99
C LEU A 117 14.53 10.26 -23.58
N LEU A 118 14.31 11.50 -23.16
CA LEU A 118 13.24 12.34 -23.72
C LEU A 118 13.44 12.59 -25.23
N VAL A 119 14.67 12.83 -25.67
CA VAL A 119 14.99 12.98 -27.10
C VAL A 119 14.72 11.69 -27.85
N LYS A 120 15.06 10.54 -27.27
CA LYS A 120 14.77 9.21 -27.84
C LYS A 120 13.26 8.96 -27.99
N ASP A 121 12.46 9.46 -27.06
CA ASP A 121 10.99 9.42 -27.10
C ASP A 121 10.39 10.49 -28.06
N GLY A 122 11.23 11.22 -28.80
CA GLY A 122 10.81 12.22 -29.78
C GLY A 122 10.45 13.59 -29.19
N VAL A 123 10.74 13.82 -27.91
CA VAL A 123 10.51 15.11 -27.25
C VAL A 123 11.65 16.06 -27.63
N LYS A 124 11.30 17.27 -28.08
CA LYS A 124 12.29 18.31 -28.42
C LYS A 124 12.93 18.87 -27.13
N PRO A 125 14.24 19.21 -27.12
CA PRO A 125 14.91 19.81 -25.96
C PRO A 125 14.21 21.04 -25.35
N SER A 126 13.57 21.86 -26.19
CA SER A 126 12.81 23.04 -25.77
C SER A 126 11.53 22.69 -24.98
N ASP A 127 11.02 21.47 -25.11
CA ASP A 127 9.80 21.00 -24.47
C ASP A 127 10.06 20.13 -23.22
N HIS A 128 11.33 19.85 -22.88
CA HIS A 128 11.68 19.02 -21.71
C HIS A 128 11.10 19.55 -20.40
N ARG A 129 11.01 20.88 -20.24
CA ARG A 129 10.48 21.55 -19.03
C ARG A 129 9.09 22.17 -19.23
N ARG A 130 8.47 21.95 -20.39
CA ARG A 130 7.15 22.49 -20.74
C ARG A 130 6.17 21.34 -20.91
N ASN A 131 4.87 21.66 -20.90
CA ASN A 131 3.80 20.69 -21.18
C ASN A 131 4.00 19.37 -20.42
N ILE A 132 4.14 19.49 -19.10
CA ILE A 132 4.38 18.34 -18.24
C ILE A 132 3.03 17.63 -18.09
N PRO A 133 2.91 16.35 -18.49
CA PRO A 133 1.65 15.61 -18.38
C PRO A 133 1.14 15.56 -16.94
N PRO A 134 -0.08 15.10 -16.64
CA PRO A 134 -0.44 14.69 -15.29
C PRO A 134 0.52 13.62 -14.74
N LEU A 135 0.62 13.48 -13.42
CA LEU A 135 1.37 12.38 -12.81
C LEU A 135 0.66 11.06 -13.16
N ASP A 136 1.36 10.17 -13.86
CA ASP A 136 0.90 8.79 -14.05
C ASP A 136 1.57 7.91 -12.98
N ASN A 137 0.81 7.46 -11.99
CA ASN A 137 1.34 6.64 -10.91
C ASN A 137 0.56 5.34 -10.81
N GLN A 138 0.89 4.39 -11.69
CA GLN A 138 0.19 3.12 -11.74
C GLN A 138 0.62 2.22 -10.59
N ARG A 139 -0.36 1.60 -9.93
CA ARG A 139 -0.08 0.65 -8.86
C ARG A 139 0.56 -0.62 -9.45
N PRO A 140 1.58 -1.21 -8.81
CA PRO A 140 2.22 -2.42 -9.29
C PRO A 140 1.21 -3.57 -9.43
N ASP A 141 1.40 -4.41 -10.44
CA ASP A 141 0.63 -5.64 -10.57
C ASP A 141 1.15 -6.68 -9.57
N ASP A 142 0.31 -7.07 -8.61
CA ASP A 142 0.57 -8.14 -7.64
C ASP A 142 0.33 -9.55 -8.22
N GLY A 143 0.06 -9.66 -9.53
CA GLY A 143 -0.20 -10.92 -10.22
C GLY A 143 -1.64 -11.42 -10.08
N MET A 144 -2.47 -10.72 -9.29
CA MET A 144 -3.92 -10.90 -9.30
C MET A 144 -4.52 -10.09 -10.44
N LYS A 145 -5.45 -10.69 -11.19
CA LYS A 145 -6.21 -9.95 -12.22
C LYS A 145 -6.84 -8.71 -11.58
N ASP A 146 -6.71 -7.54 -12.20
CA ASP A 146 -7.24 -6.27 -11.67
C ASP A 146 -8.72 -6.38 -11.24
N SER A 147 -9.52 -7.15 -11.97
CA SER A 147 -10.92 -7.41 -11.63
C SER A 147 -11.09 -8.14 -10.29
N GLU A 148 -10.24 -9.14 -10.01
CA GLU A 148 -10.29 -9.93 -8.77
C GLU A 148 -9.80 -9.09 -7.58
N ARG A 149 -8.70 -8.35 -7.76
CA ARG A 149 -8.18 -7.43 -6.74
C ARG A 149 -9.23 -6.40 -6.35
N THR A 150 -9.85 -5.77 -7.35
CA THR A 150 -10.88 -4.74 -7.13
C THR A 150 -12.07 -5.30 -6.33
N ILE A 151 -12.54 -6.51 -6.67
CA ILE A 151 -13.64 -7.18 -5.94
C ILE A 151 -13.21 -7.50 -4.50
N TYR A 152 -12.03 -8.08 -4.32
CA TYR A 152 -11.51 -8.42 -3.00
C TYR A 152 -11.42 -7.18 -2.09
N GLU A 153 -10.82 -6.09 -2.57
CA GLU A 153 -10.67 -4.89 -1.76
C GLU A 153 -12.03 -4.21 -1.48
N ALA A 154 -12.97 -4.25 -2.45
CA ALA A 154 -14.34 -3.77 -2.24
C ALA A 154 -15.09 -4.58 -1.16
N LEU A 155 -14.86 -5.90 -1.10
CA LEU A 155 -15.39 -6.74 -0.03
C LEU A 155 -14.79 -6.36 1.34
N CYS A 156 -13.47 -6.10 1.41
CA CYS A 156 -12.83 -5.64 2.66
C CYS A 156 -13.36 -4.29 3.16
N ARG A 157 -13.85 -3.44 2.24
CA ARG A 157 -14.47 -2.13 2.55
C ARG A 157 -15.99 -2.21 2.75
N ASN A 158 -16.60 -3.40 2.66
CA ASN A 158 -18.06 -3.58 2.68
C ASN A 158 -18.81 -2.80 1.59
N GLU A 159 -18.18 -2.55 0.44
CA GLU A 159 -18.78 -1.82 -0.69
C GLU A 159 -19.72 -2.70 -1.54
N VAL A 160 -19.66 -4.03 -1.35
CA VAL A 160 -20.51 -4.98 -2.07
C VAL A 160 -21.73 -5.30 -1.21
N PRO A 161 -22.92 -4.78 -1.54
CA PRO A 161 -24.11 -5.00 -0.73
C PRO A 161 -24.58 -6.46 -0.85
N VAL A 162 -24.92 -7.05 0.30
CA VAL A 162 -25.59 -8.36 0.35
C VAL A 162 -27.10 -8.14 0.33
N SER A 163 -27.82 -8.83 -0.55
CA SER A 163 -29.27 -8.64 -0.65
C SER A 163 -29.96 -9.04 0.66
N VAL A 164 -30.88 -8.20 1.14
CA VAL A 164 -31.68 -8.47 2.35
C VAL A 164 -32.39 -9.82 2.27
N LYS A 165 -32.88 -10.19 1.07
CA LYS A 165 -33.52 -11.49 0.80
C LYS A 165 -32.56 -12.68 0.97
N ALA A 166 -31.26 -12.50 0.72
CA ALA A 166 -30.28 -13.56 0.95
C ALA A 166 -29.95 -13.65 2.43
N THR A 167 -29.73 -12.51 3.10
CA THR A 167 -29.41 -12.46 4.53
C THR A 167 -30.58 -12.96 5.40
N SER A 168 -31.83 -12.68 5.01
CA SER A 168 -33.02 -13.14 5.74
C SER A 168 -33.21 -14.66 5.74
N LYS A 169 -32.49 -15.38 4.86
CA LYS A 169 -32.50 -16.85 4.83
C LYS A 169 -31.45 -17.46 5.74
N LEU A 170 -30.48 -16.68 6.21
CA LEU A 170 -29.43 -17.16 7.10
C LEU A 170 -30.04 -17.46 8.46
N TYR A 171 -29.64 -18.57 9.08
CA TYR A 171 -30.13 -18.98 10.38
C TYR A 171 -29.09 -19.79 11.14
N CYS A 172 -29.26 -19.80 12.47
CA CYS A 172 -28.49 -20.65 13.37
C CYS A 172 -29.31 -21.88 13.73
N TYR A 173 -28.65 -23.02 13.89
CA TYR A 173 -29.30 -24.25 14.32
C TYR A 173 -28.36 -25.12 15.15
N TYR A 174 -28.97 -26.01 15.95
CA TYR A 174 -28.24 -27.05 16.66
C TYR A 174 -28.11 -28.28 15.78
N LYS A 175 -26.87 -28.65 15.46
CA LYS A 175 -26.59 -29.85 14.69
C LYS A 175 -26.61 -31.07 15.61
N MET A 176 -27.56 -31.97 15.36
CA MET A 176 -27.85 -33.18 16.17
C MET A 176 -27.93 -34.46 15.31
N ASP A 177 -27.20 -34.51 14.19
CA ASP A 177 -27.26 -35.59 13.20
C ASP A 177 -26.53 -36.89 13.62
N ARG A 178 -25.89 -36.91 14.81
CA ARG A 178 -25.19 -38.06 15.38
C ARG A 178 -25.71 -38.35 16.80
N PRO A 179 -25.70 -39.61 17.28
CA PRO A 179 -26.18 -39.98 18.61
C PRO A 179 -25.57 -39.13 19.75
N PHE A 180 -24.26 -38.89 19.71
CA PHE A 180 -23.57 -38.05 20.68
C PHE A 180 -24.03 -36.58 20.63
N LEU A 181 -24.25 -36.05 19.43
CA LEU A 181 -24.69 -34.66 19.23
C LEU A 181 -26.14 -34.42 19.67
N ARG A 182 -26.92 -35.46 20.00
CA ARG A 182 -28.21 -35.29 20.67
C ARG A 182 -28.05 -34.87 22.13
N LEU A 183 -26.94 -35.23 22.77
CA LEU A 183 -26.60 -34.88 24.15
C LEU A 183 -25.78 -33.59 24.22
N ALA A 184 -24.86 -33.41 23.26
CA ALA A 184 -24.03 -32.21 23.15
C ALA A 184 -24.08 -31.64 21.72
N PRO A 185 -25.15 -30.90 21.35
CA PRO A 185 -25.31 -30.37 20.01
C PRO A 185 -24.27 -29.31 19.66
N PHE A 186 -23.78 -29.32 18.42
CA PHE A 186 -22.96 -28.21 17.92
C PHE A 186 -23.82 -27.02 17.55
N LYS A 187 -23.38 -25.82 17.94
CA LYS A 187 -23.96 -24.55 17.51
C LYS A 187 -23.43 -24.24 16.12
N VAL A 188 -24.33 -24.10 15.16
CA VAL A 188 -23.98 -23.88 13.76
C VAL A 188 -24.68 -22.63 13.24
N GLU A 189 -23.94 -21.76 12.57
CA GLU A 189 -24.45 -20.56 11.90
C GLU A 189 -24.19 -20.66 10.39
N ILE A 190 -25.24 -20.57 9.58
CA ILE A 190 -25.09 -20.48 8.13
C ILE A 190 -24.81 -19.03 7.76
N VAL A 191 -23.63 -18.75 7.20
CA VAL A 191 -23.23 -17.39 6.78
C VAL A 191 -23.41 -17.15 5.29
N ARG A 192 -23.49 -18.22 4.48
CA ARG A 192 -23.81 -18.14 3.03
C ARG A 192 -24.35 -19.47 2.52
N PHE A 193 -25.26 -19.44 1.54
CA PHE A 193 -25.78 -20.67 0.90
C PHE A 193 -25.08 -21.06 -0.40
N ASN A 194 -24.56 -20.10 -1.17
CA ASN A 194 -23.91 -20.36 -2.45
C ASN A 194 -22.64 -19.51 -2.65
N PRO A 195 -21.43 -20.09 -2.51
CA PRO A 195 -21.20 -21.43 -1.97
C PRO A 195 -21.66 -21.53 -0.51
N LEU A 196 -21.94 -22.74 -0.05
CA LEU A 196 -22.32 -22.98 1.35
C LEU A 196 -21.13 -22.67 2.25
N ALA A 197 -21.29 -21.68 3.13
CA ALA A 197 -20.32 -21.32 4.15
C ALA A 197 -21.02 -21.33 5.50
N VAL A 198 -20.41 -22.01 6.47
CA VAL A 198 -21.02 -22.33 7.75
C VAL A 198 -19.96 -22.18 8.86
N LEU A 199 -20.34 -21.56 9.98
CA LEU A 199 -19.51 -21.42 11.17
C LEU A 199 -19.95 -22.43 12.23
N PHE A 200 -18.98 -23.14 12.78
CA PHE A 200 -19.15 -24.03 13.94
C PHE A 200 -18.67 -23.31 15.18
N ILE A 201 -19.57 -23.06 16.13
CA ILE A 201 -19.29 -22.21 17.29
C ILE A 201 -19.01 -23.10 18.51
N GLY A 202 -17.85 -22.88 19.15
CA GLY A 202 -17.48 -23.56 20.40
C GLY A 202 -17.21 -25.06 20.23
N VAL A 203 -16.78 -25.50 19.05
CA VAL A 203 -16.41 -26.91 18.78
C VAL A 203 -14.99 -27.23 19.23
N ILE A 204 -14.11 -26.22 19.24
CA ILE A 204 -12.72 -26.33 19.66
C ILE A 204 -12.55 -25.45 20.90
N SER A 205 -11.89 -25.98 21.93
CA SER A 205 -11.58 -25.24 23.16
C SER A 205 -10.46 -24.22 22.95
N ASP A 206 -10.40 -23.19 23.81
CA ASP A 206 -9.35 -22.16 23.72
C ASP A 206 -7.93 -22.77 23.81
N GLU A 207 -7.73 -23.80 24.63
CA GLU A 207 -6.44 -24.52 24.74
C GLU A 207 -6.07 -25.26 23.45
N GLU A 208 -7.04 -25.86 22.77
CA GLU A 208 -6.82 -26.48 21.46
C GLU A 208 -6.54 -25.44 20.37
N VAL A 209 -7.23 -24.29 20.41
CA VAL A 209 -6.97 -23.16 19.51
C VAL A 209 -5.53 -22.68 19.69
N GLU A 210 -5.07 -22.46 20.92
CA GLU A 210 -3.70 -22.07 21.24
C GLU A 210 -2.68 -23.11 20.73
N ARG A 211 -2.94 -24.41 20.96
CA ARG A 211 -2.08 -25.48 20.42
C ARG A 211 -2.01 -25.46 18.90
N ILE A 212 -3.14 -25.30 18.21
CA ILE A 212 -3.17 -25.22 16.74
C ILE A 212 -2.37 -24.01 16.27
N GLN A 213 -2.56 -22.84 16.87
CA GLN A 213 -1.80 -21.63 16.54
C GLN A 213 -0.29 -21.84 16.75
N LEU A 214 0.10 -22.45 17.87
CA LEU A 214 1.50 -22.76 18.18
C LEU A 214 2.14 -23.65 17.11
N ILE A 215 1.42 -24.69 16.67
CA ILE A 215 1.94 -25.66 15.67
C ILE A 215 1.93 -25.06 14.26
N ALA A 216 0.94 -24.22 13.94
CA ALA A 216 0.81 -23.54 12.65
C ALA A 216 1.79 -22.37 12.49
N THR A 217 2.35 -21.86 13.58
CA THR A 217 3.34 -20.78 13.53
C THR A 217 4.55 -21.24 12.70
N PRO A 218 4.90 -20.55 11.60
CA PRO A 218 6.00 -20.96 10.75
C PRO A 218 7.32 -21.05 11.53
N LYS A 219 7.93 -22.24 11.56
CA LYS A 219 9.24 -22.45 12.22
C LYS A 219 10.42 -21.93 11.40
N VAL A 220 10.16 -21.42 10.19
CA VAL A 220 11.18 -20.86 9.31
C VAL A 220 11.57 -19.49 9.84
N ARG A 221 12.79 -19.39 10.39
CA ARG A 221 13.41 -18.10 10.69
C ARG A 221 13.77 -17.45 9.35
N ILE A 222 13.01 -16.44 8.95
CA ILE A 222 13.45 -15.54 7.88
C ILE A 222 14.60 -14.72 8.48
N HIS A 223 15.84 -15.11 8.19
CA HIS A 223 16.99 -14.24 8.42
C HIS A 223 16.92 -13.11 7.38
N PHE A 224 16.54 -11.92 7.84
CA PHE A 224 16.80 -10.70 7.11
C PHE A 224 18.33 -10.49 7.12
N LEU A 225 18.96 -10.74 5.98
CA LEU A 225 20.32 -10.29 5.67
C LEU A 225 20.24 -8.92 5.00
#